data_AF-A0A0F9JAU0-F1
#
_entry.id   AF-A0A0F9JAU0-F1
#
_cell.length_a   1.000
_cell.length_b   1.000
_cell.length_c   1.000
_cell.angle_alpha   90.00
_cell.angle_beta   90.00
_cell.angle_gamma   90.00
#
_symmetry.space_group_name_H-M   'P 1'
#
loop_
_entity.id
_entity.type
_entity.pdbx_description
1 polymer ?
#
loop_
_entity_poly.entity_id
_entity_poly.type
_entity_poly.pdbx_seq_one_letter_code
_entity_poly.pdbx_strand_id
1 'polypeptide(L)'
;MAKQNEWWLSATWLDCFKACPYRCYLKYILKILPDKVADTLRTGTNWHRLLEIMGLVPESPCPDCHPGNVNPECVLCEGTGILPKALLDAAIREINAAYAVVPDYKEQEEWEVERIILLYTLSAYNWYWGENNYEIIFNEQQFKIPMVNPETGRALPNVKVVGKIDKMI
;
A
#
# COMPACT_ATOMS: atom_id res chain seq x y z
N MET A 1 25.85 -12.43 -11.26
CA MET A 1 24.89 -11.35 -10.92
C MET A 1 24.80 -10.38 -12.07
N ALA A 2 23.61 -10.14 -12.61
CA ALA A 2 23.42 -9.14 -13.67
C ALA A 2 23.76 -7.74 -13.11
N LYS A 3 24.50 -6.94 -13.89
CA LYS A 3 24.88 -5.58 -13.51
C LYS A 3 23.62 -4.72 -13.55
N GLN A 4 23.24 -4.13 -12.42
CA GLN A 4 22.06 -3.27 -12.36
C GLN A 4 22.36 -1.96 -13.08
N ASN A 5 21.67 -1.74 -14.21
CA ASN A 5 21.92 -0.58 -15.09
C ASN A 5 21.32 0.72 -14.55
N GLU A 6 20.34 0.64 -13.65
CA GLU A 6 19.69 1.81 -13.04
C GLU A 6 19.27 1.52 -11.59
N TRP A 7 19.53 2.46 -10.69
CA TRP A 7 19.20 2.40 -9.27
C TRP A 7 17.96 3.21 -8.96
N TRP A 8 16.95 2.56 -8.41
CA TRP A 8 15.72 3.19 -7.94
C TRP A 8 15.70 3.16 -6.42
N LEU A 9 15.86 4.33 -5.80
CA LEU A 9 16.01 4.49 -4.36
C LEU A 9 14.69 5.00 -3.77
N SER A 10 14.06 4.19 -2.92
CA SER A 10 12.91 4.63 -2.12
C SER A 10 13.35 5.32 -0.83
N ALA A 11 12.43 6.02 -0.16
CA ALA A 11 12.68 6.54 1.19
C ALA A 11 13.13 5.42 2.15
N THR A 12 12.45 4.27 2.11
CA THR A 12 12.80 3.09 2.91
C THR A 12 14.19 2.51 2.57
N TRP A 13 14.63 2.61 1.32
CA TRP A 13 15.99 2.22 0.92
C TRP A 13 17.02 3.18 1.54
N LEU A 14 16.78 4.49 1.45
CA LEU A 14 17.68 5.52 1.98
C LEU A 14 17.79 5.43 3.50
N ASP A 15 16.68 5.21 4.20
CA ASP A 15 16.69 5.05 5.65
C ASP A 15 17.41 3.77 6.08
N CYS A 16 17.23 2.68 5.34
CA CYS A 16 17.98 1.45 5.57
C CYS A 16 19.49 1.65 5.37
N PHE A 17 19.89 2.37 4.32
CA PHE A 17 21.30 2.68 4.05
C PHE A 17 21.91 3.57 5.14
N LYS A 18 21.20 4.62 5.56
CA LYS A 18 21.61 5.52 6.65
C LYS A 18 21.77 4.78 7.97
N ALA A 19 20.86 3.84 8.28
CA ALA A 19 20.93 3.06 9.50
C ALA A 19 22.08 2.03 9.47
N CYS A 20 22.23 1.29 8.38
CA CYS A 20 23.32 0.32 8.21
C CYS A 20 23.53 -0.06 6.73
N PRO A 21 24.66 0.35 6.10
CA PRO A 21 24.94 0.03 4.69
C PRO A 21 24.99 -1.47 4.40
N TYR A 22 25.54 -2.28 5.33
CA TYR A 22 25.62 -3.73 5.15
C TYR A 22 24.23 -4.40 5.16
N ARG A 23 23.33 -3.95 6.04
CA ARG A 23 21.93 -4.40 6.04
C ARG A 23 21.24 -4.03 4.74
N CYS A 24 21.46 -2.82 4.23
CA CYS A 24 20.92 -2.38 2.96
C CYS A 24 21.44 -3.25 1.79
N TYR A 25 22.73 -3.57 1.79
CA TYR A 25 23.34 -4.49 0.82
C TYR A 25 22.69 -5.88 0.85
N LEU A 26 22.57 -6.51 2.03
CA LEU A 26 21.93 -7.83 2.17
C LEU A 26 20.48 -7.81 1.66
N LYS A 27 19.70 -6.81 2.07
CA LYS A 27 18.27 -6.71 1.74
C LYS A 27 18.01 -6.35 0.29
N TYR A 28 18.62 -5.29 -0.22
CA TYR A 28 18.26 -4.70 -1.52
C TYR A 28 19.13 -5.17 -2.66
N ILE A 29 20.38 -5.60 -2.41
CA ILE A 29 21.32 -6.05 -3.43
C ILE A 29 21.36 -7.58 -3.47
N LEU A 30 21.57 -8.24 -2.33
CA LEU A 30 21.56 -9.72 -2.25
C LEU A 30 20.15 -10.33 -2.17
N LYS A 31 19.11 -9.50 -1.99
CA LYS A 31 17.70 -9.93 -1.92
C LYS A 31 17.44 -10.94 -0.81
N ILE A 32 18.20 -10.86 0.29
CA ILE A 32 17.97 -11.66 1.48
C ILE A 32 16.81 -11.04 2.25
N LEU A 33 15.71 -11.78 2.36
CA LEU A 33 14.50 -11.37 3.05
C LEU A 33 14.23 -12.32 4.22
N PRO A 34 13.63 -11.85 5.32
CA PRO A 34 13.05 -12.72 6.32
C PRO A 34 11.97 -13.60 5.67
N ASP A 35 11.90 -14.86 6.08
CA ASP A 35 10.90 -15.82 5.60
C ASP A 35 9.47 -15.46 6.07
N LYS A 36 9.38 -14.70 7.17
CA LYS A 36 8.11 -14.24 7.75
C LYS A 36 7.90 -12.76 7.51
N VAL A 37 6.69 -12.39 7.10
CA VAL A 37 6.27 -10.99 7.03
C VAL A 37 6.04 -10.49 8.45
N ALA A 38 6.61 -9.34 8.79
CA ALA A 38 6.39 -8.73 10.10
C ALA A 38 4.91 -8.32 10.26
N ASP A 39 4.32 -8.64 11.40
CA ASP A 39 2.90 -8.34 11.71
C ASP A 39 2.54 -6.87 11.47
N THR A 40 3.41 -5.95 11.91
CA THR A 40 3.21 -4.49 11.76
C THR A 40 3.21 -4.03 10.31
N LEU A 41 4.01 -4.66 9.46
CA LEU A 41 4.05 -4.32 8.04
C LEU A 41 2.75 -4.77 7.36
N ARG A 42 2.28 -5.97 7.70
CA ARG A 42 1.09 -6.57 7.13
C ARG A 42 -0.19 -5.84 7.56
N THR A 43 -0.34 -5.55 8.87
CA THR A 43 -1.46 -4.73 9.37
C THR A 43 -1.46 -3.35 8.72
N GLY A 44 -0.29 -2.72 8.61
CA GLY A 44 -0.14 -1.44 7.93
C GLY A 44 -0.58 -1.51 6.47
N THR A 45 -0.08 -2.47 5.69
CA THR A 45 -0.48 -2.62 4.29
C THR A 45 -1.99 -2.81 4.12
N ASN A 46 -2.60 -3.68 4.94
CA ASN A 46 -4.05 -3.88 4.91
C ASN A 46 -4.81 -2.60 5.30
N TRP A 47 -4.33 -1.87 6.30
CA TRP A 47 -4.92 -0.60 6.71
C TRP A 47 -4.92 0.45 5.58
N HIS A 48 -3.79 0.63 4.90
CA HIS A 48 -3.70 1.55 3.77
C HIS A 48 -4.66 1.15 2.65
N ARG A 49 -4.74 -0.15 2.32
CA ARG A 49 -5.67 -0.65 1.31
C ARG A 49 -7.14 -0.37 1.67
N LEU A 50 -7.51 -0.51 2.95
CA LEU A 50 -8.87 -0.16 3.40
C LEU A 50 -9.15 1.34 3.24
N LEU A 51 -8.18 2.20 3.57
CA LEU A 51 -8.32 3.65 3.37
C LEU A 51 -8.41 4.02 1.88
N GLU A 52 -7.67 3.34 1.00
CA GLU A 52 -7.79 3.51 -0.46
C GLU A 52 -9.22 3.21 -0.92
N ILE A 53 -9.79 2.07 -0.49
CA ILE A 53 -11.15 1.65 -0.86
C ILE A 53 -12.19 2.66 -0.37
N MET A 54 -12.06 3.12 0.87
CA MET A 54 -12.97 4.13 1.44
C MET A 54 -12.83 5.50 0.76
N GLY A 55 -11.69 5.76 0.10
CA GLY A 55 -11.46 6.97 -0.68
C GLY A 55 -11.98 6.92 -2.12
N LEU A 56 -12.52 5.79 -2.57
CA LEU A 56 -13.13 5.66 -3.89
C LEU A 56 -14.47 6.42 -3.96
N VAL A 57 -14.98 6.62 -5.17
CA VAL A 57 -16.30 7.23 -5.38
C VAL A 57 -17.35 6.11 -5.46
N PRO A 58 -18.40 6.11 -4.60
CA PRO A 58 -19.48 5.13 -4.69
C PRO A 58 -20.13 5.13 -6.09
N GLU A 59 -20.63 3.98 -6.53
CA GLU A 59 -21.35 3.83 -7.80
C GLU A 59 -20.54 4.23 -9.07
N SER A 60 -19.23 4.39 -8.93
CA SER A 60 -18.31 4.65 -10.04
C SER A 60 -17.76 3.35 -10.65
N PRO A 61 -17.18 3.39 -11.88
CA PRO A 61 -16.54 2.22 -12.48
C PRO A 61 -15.42 1.68 -11.60
N CYS A 62 -15.38 0.37 -11.43
CA CYS A 62 -14.38 -0.28 -10.59
C CYS A 62 -12.96 -0.06 -11.16
N PRO A 63 -12.00 0.47 -10.37
CA PRO A 63 -10.66 0.76 -10.86
C PRO A 63 -9.87 -0.49 -11.25
N ASP A 64 -10.17 -1.64 -10.63
CA ASP A 64 -9.49 -2.91 -10.92
C ASP A 64 -10.05 -3.60 -12.17
N CYS A 65 -11.31 -3.32 -12.54
CA CYS A 65 -11.99 -3.97 -13.65
C CYS A 65 -12.12 -3.07 -14.89
N HIS A 66 -12.11 -1.75 -14.77
CA HIS A 66 -12.29 -0.83 -15.89
C HIS A 66 -10.96 -0.20 -16.33
N PRO A 67 -10.65 -0.09 -17.63
CA PRO A 67 -11.48 -0.41 -18.81
C PRO A 67 -11.41 -1.87 -19.27
N GLY A 68 -10.90 -2.78 -18.45
CA GLY A 68 -10.74 -4.20 -18.77
C GLY A 68 -12.03 -5.04 -18.70
N ASN A 69 -11.84 -6.36 -18.70
CA ASN A 69 -12.93 -7.31 -18.48
C ASN A 69 -13.27 -7.37 -17.00
N VAL A 70 -14.56 -7.39 -16.70
CA VAL A 70 -15.05 -7.51 -15.32
C VAL A 70 -14.69 -8.89 -14.78
N ASN A 71 -13.90 -8.92 -13.71
CA ASN A 71 -13.56 -10.15 -13.01
C ASN A 71 -14.73 -10.53 -12.06
N PRO A 72 -15.34 -11.73 -12.20
CA PRO A 72 -16.38 -12.21 -11.29
C PRO A 72 -15.94 -12.28 -9.82
N GLU A 73 -14.65 -12.51 -9.56
CA GLU A 73 -14.08 -12.63 -8.21
C GLU A 73 -13.52 -11.30 -7.68
N CYS A 74 -13.82 -10.17 -8.34
CA CYS A 74 -13.36 -8.87 -7.88
C CYS A 74 -14.00 -8.50 -6.54
N VAL A 75 -13.18 -8.42 -5.50
CA VAL A 75 -13.54 -7.98 -4.13
C VAL A 75 -14.19 -6.59 -4.08
N LEU A 76 -13.84 -5.70 -5.02
CA LEU A 76 -14.39 -4.34 -5.05
C LEU A 76 -15.82 -4.29 -5.61
N CYS A 77 -16.07 -4.96 -6.74
CA CYS A 77 -17.32 -4.83 -7.49
C CYS A 77 -18.17 -6.11 -7.62
N GLU A 78 -17.70 -7.25 -7.10
CA GLU A 78 -18.38 -8.56 -7.15
C GLU A 78 -18.86 -8.94 -8.57
N GLY A 79 -18.03 -8.66 -9.57
CA GLY A 79 -18.37 -8.99 -10.96
C GLY A 79 -19.37 -8.06 -11.63
N THR A 80 -19.78 -6.96 -10.98
CA THR A 80 -20.70 -5.97 -11.58
C THR A 80 -19.98 -4.91 -12.42
N GLY A 81 -18.68 -4.72 -12.18
CA GLY A 81 -17.88 -3.65 -12.79
C GLY A 81 -18.13 -2.26 -12.19
N ILE A 82 -19.03 -2.15 -11.22
CA ILE A 82 -19.41 -0.89 -10.54
C ILE A 82 -19.17 -1.04 -9.04
N LEU A 83 -18.69 0.01 -8.39
CA LEU A 83 -18.48 0.00 -6.94
C LEU A 83 -19.81 0.03 -6.17
N PRO A 84 -19.89 -0.62 -5.00
CA PRO A 84 -21.11 -0.61 -4.19
C PRO A 84 -21.41 0.80 -3.68
N LYS A 85 -22.69 1.06 -3.38
CA LYS A 85 -23.13 2.31 -2.75
C LYS A 85 -22.47 2.52 -1.37
N ALA A 86 -22.33 1.46 -0.59
CA ALA A 86 -21.60 1.47 0.66
C ALA A 86 -20.20 0.89 0.44
N LEU A 87 -19.19 1.76 0.37
CA LEU A 87 -17.78 1.34 0.17
C LEU A 87 -17.26 0.47 1.33
N LEU A 88 -17.90 0.57 2.51
CA LEU A 88 -17.60 -0.31 3.63
C LEU A 88 -17.83 -1.79 3.28
N ASP A 89 -18.80 -2.11 2.42
CA ASP A 89 -19.04 -3.49 1.99
C ASP A 89 -17.85 -4.03 1.17
N ALA A 90 -17.30 -3.20 0.28
CA ALA A 90 -16.08 -3.54 -0.47
C ALA A 90 -14.87 -3.68 0.48
N ALA A 91 -14.73 -2.79 1.46
CA ALA A 91 -13.65 -2.87 2.45
C ALA A 91 -13.74 -4.14 3.32
N ILE A 92 -14.96 -4.55 3.70
CA ILE A 92 -15.21 -5.80 4.44
C ILE A 92 -14.85 -7.02 3.58
N ARG A 93 -15.18 -7.01 2.29
CA ARG A 93 -14.78 -8.10 1.39
C ARG A 93 -13.27 -8.18 1.22
N GLU A 94 -12.61 -7.05 1.03
CA GLU A 94 -11.15 -6.97 0.94
C GLU A 94 -10.48 -7.57 2.18
N ILE A 95 -10.89 -7.15 3.38
CA ILE A 95 -10.27 -7.64 4.61
C ILE A 95 -10.58 -9.12 4.85
N ASN A 96 -11.79 -9.59 4.51
CA ASN A 96 -12.13 -11.00 4.60
C ASN A 96 -11.29 -11.85 3.63
N ALA A 97 -11.05 -11.36 2.42
CA ALA A 97 -10.17 -12.03 1.46
C ALA A 97 -8.72 -12.06 1.97
N ALA A 98 -8.21 -10.95 2.51
CA ALA A 98 -6.84 -10.86 3.01
C ALA A 98 -6.57 -11.77 4.23
N TYR A 99 -7.61 -12.06 5.03
CA TYR A 99 -7.51 -12.92 6.21
C TYR A 99 -8.13 -14.32 6.01
N ALA A 100 -8.48 -14.70 4.77
CA ALA A 100 -9.13 -15.98 4.48
C ALA A 100 -8.27 -17.21 4.82
N VAL A 101 -6.94 -17.07 4.75
CA VAL A 101 -5.98 -18.14 5.00
C VAL A 101 -5.09 -17.75 6.17
N VAL A 102 -5.12 -18.56 7.23
CA VAL A 102 -4.26 -18.37 8.41
C VAL A 102 -2.85 -18.88 8.08
N PRO A 103 -1.80 -18.05 8.23
CA PRO A 103 -0.42 -18.51 8.07
C PRO A 103 -0.03 -19.56 9.12
N ASP A 104 0.88 -20.47 8.77
CA ASP A 104 1.36 -21.54 9.65
C ASP A 104 2.05 -21.05 10.93
N TYR A 105 2.56 -19.82 10.92
CA TYR A 105 3.20 -19.18 12.06
C TYR A 105 2.26 -18.36 12.95
N LYS A 106 0.93 -18.43 12.72
CA LYS A 106 -0.09 -17.69 13.47
C LYS A 106 -1.20 -18.60 13.97
N GLU A 107 -1.67 -18.30 15.18
CA GLU A 107 -2.87 -18.92 15.72
C GLU A 107 -4.12 -18.31 15.08
N GLN A 108 -5.17 -19.12 14.93
CA GLN A 108 -6.44 -18.66 14.35
C GLN A 108 -7.03 -17.48 15.12
N GLU A 109 -6.97 -17.51 16.46
CA GLU A 109 -7.47 -16.43 17.31
C GLU A 109 -6.71 -15.12 17.06
N GLU A 110 -5.38 -15.15 17.00
CA GLU A 110 -4.58 -13.95 16.74
C GLU A 110 -4.91 -13.33 15.38
N TRP A 111 -5.09 -14.18 14.37
CA TRP A 111 -5.43 -13.75 13.01
C TRP A 111 -6.80 -13.07 12.95
N GLU A 112 -7.77 -13.62 13.67
CA GLU A 112 -9.13 -13.08 13.79
C GLU A 112 -9.17 -11.77 14.57
N VAL A 113 -8.47 -11.69 15.70
CA VAL A 113 -8.35 -10.47 16.50
C VAL A 113 -7.79 -9.34 15.64
N GLU A 114 -6.76 -9.63 14.84
CA GLU A 114 -6.15 -8.62 13.99
C GLU A 114 -7.09 -8.11 12.88
N ARG A 115 -7.83 -9.02 12.24
CA ARG A 115 -8.89 -8.66 11.27
C ARG A 115 -9.92 -7.72 11.90
N ILE A 116 -10.37 -8.06 13.11
CA ILE A 116 -11.36 -7.26 13.87
C ILE A 116 -10.78 -5.89 14.22
N ILE A 117 -9.54 -5.81 14.68
CA ILE A 117 -8.88 -4.54 15.01
C ILE A 117 -8.90 -3.59 13.79
N LEU A 118 -8.55 -4.09 12.60
CA LEU A 118 -8.54 -3.27 11.39
C LEU A 118 -9.94 -2.77 11.02
N LEU A 119 -10.95 -3.65 11.11
CA LEU A 119 -12.34 -3.28 10.81
C LEU A 119 -12.88 -2.22 11.77
N TYR A 120 -12.71 -2.41 13.08
CA TYR A 120 -13.16 -1.46 14.10
C TYR A 120 -12.41 -0.12 14.00
N THR A 121 -11.11 -0.17 13.71
CA THR A 121 -10.31 1.04 13.51
C THR A 121 -10.79 1.80 12.27
N LEU A 122 -11.20 1.10 11.21
CA LEU A 122 -11.73 1.72 9.99
C LEU A 122 -13.06 2.42 10.27
N SER A 123 -13.96 1.76 11.00
CA SER A 123 -15.22 2.37 11.42
C SER A 123 -15.00 3.60 12.29
N ALA A 124 -14.10 3.53 13.26
CA ALA A 124 -13.76 4.66 14.13
C ALA A 124 -13.12 5.81 13.35
N TYR A 125 -12.21 5.51 12.40
CA TYR A 125 -11.59 6.50 11.54
C TYR A 125 -12.63 7.21 10.68
N ASN A 126 -13.52 6.46 10.02
CA ASN A 126 -14.57 7.04 9.18
C ASN A 126 -15.56 7.88 9.99
N TRP A 127 -15.89 7.46 11.21
CA TRP A 127 -16.71 8.26 12.12
C TRP A 127 -16.02 9.56 12.55
N TYR A 128 -14.76 9.48 12.97
CA TYR A 128 -14.01 10.65 13.44
C TYR A 128 -13.74 11.66 12.32
N TRP A 129 -13.42 11.18 11.12
CA TRP A 129 -13.05 12.03 9.99
C TRP A 129 -14.21 12.37 9.04
N GLY A 130 -15.37 11.76 9.19
CA GLY A 130 -16.50 11.85 8.23
C GLY A 130 -17.09 13.25 8.05
N GLU A 131 -16.87 14.17 8.99
CA GLU A 131 -17.36 15.55 8.93
C GLU A 131 -16.28 16.58 8.55
N ASN A 132 -15.04 16.14 8.28
CA ASN A 132 -13.97 17.08 7.96
C ASN A 132 -14.02 17.56 6.51
N ASN A 133 -13.99 18.87 6.32
CA ASN A 133 -14.02 19.55 5.01
C ASN A 133 -12.63 19.68 4.36
N TYR A 134 -11.77 18.69 4.52
CA TYR A 134 -10.46 18.70 3.87
C TYR A 134 -10.62 18.34 2.39
N GLU A 135 -10.21 19.24 1.49
CA GLU A 135 -10.12 18.93 0.08
C GLU A 135 -8.88 18.05 -0.16
N ILE A 136 -9.09 16.88 -0.75
CA ILE A 136 -7.98 15.99 -1.11
C ILE A 136 -7.47 16.42 -2.48
N ILE A 137 -6.28 17.01 -2.52
CA ILE A 137 -5.66 17.47 -3.78
C ILE A 137 -5.17 16.28 -4.61
N PHE A 138 -4.48 15.33 -3.97
CA PHE A 138 -4.04 14.08 -4.58
C PHE A 138 -4.00 12.94 -3.54
N ASN A 139 -4.36 11.73 -3.97
CA ASN A 139 -4.11 10.49 -3.26
C ASN A 139 -3.12 9.65 -4.05
N GLU A 140 -2.23 8.95 -3.36
CA GLU A 140 -1.45 7.83 -3.91
C GLU A 140 -0.52 8.17 -5.08
N GLN A 141 -0.12 9.44 -5.21
CA GLN A 141 0.62 9.94 -6.36
C GLN A 141 2.05 9.36 -6.38
N GLN A 142 2.36 8.61 -7.44
CA GLN A 142 3.72 8.12 -7.68
C GLN A 142 4.63 9.25 -8.19
N PHE A 143 5.87 9.25 -7.74
CA PHE A 143 6.90 10.17 -8.24
C PHE A 143 8.20 9.44 -8.58
N LYS A 144 8.93 10.02 -9.55
CA LYS A 144 10.23 9.55 -10.02
C LYS A 144 11.09 10.76 -10.36
N ILE A 145 12.04 11.09 -9.49
CA ILE A 145 12.87 12.29 -9.62
C ILE A 145 14.36 11.91 -9.70
N PRO A 146 15.18 12.66 -10.44
CA PRO A 146 16.62 12.44 -10.47
C PRO A 146 17.25 12.77 -9.11
N MET A 147 18.24 11.99 -8.67
CA MET A 147 19.01 12.33 -7.48
C MET A 147 20.05 13.39 -7.86
N VAL A 148 19.94 14.59 -7.29
CA VAL A 148 20.82 15.72 -7.60
C VAL A 148 21.89 15.90 -6.53
N ASN A 149 23.12 16.18 -6.96
CA ASN A 149 24.18 16.63 -6.06
C ASN A 149 23.89 18.09 -5.65
N PRO A 150 23.78 18.39 -4.34
CA PRO A 150 23.40 19.72 -3.87
C PRO A 150 24.44 20.80 -4.17
N GLU A 151 25.73 20.46 -4.27
CA GLU A 151 26.81 21.42 -4.53
C GLU A 151 26.92 21.78 -6.02
N THR A 152 26.65 20.81 -6.90
CA THR A 152 26.86 20.99 -8.36
C THR A 152 25.58 21.15 -9.15
N GLY A 153 24.42 20.85 -8.55
CA GLY A 153 23.11 20.83 -9.21
C GLY A 153 22.96 19.73 -10.27
N ARG A 154 23.98 18.88 -10.48
CA ARG A 154 23.97 17.84 -11.50
C ARG A 154 23.26 16.59 -11.00
N ALA A 155 22.45 16.00 -11.87
CA ALA A 155 21.86 14.69 -11.61
C ALA A 155 22.93 13.60 -11.63
N LEU A 156 22.88 12.71 -10.64
CA LEU A 156 23.70 11.50 -10.62
C LEU A 156 23.24 10.57 -11.75
N PRO A 157 24.17 10.08 -12.60
CA PRO A 157 23.81 9.19 -13.68
C PRO A 157 23.27 7.86 -13.14
N ASN A 158 22.21 7.34 -13.77
CA ASN A 158 21.62 6.04 -13.46
C ASN A 158 21.05 5.89 -12.04
N VAL A 159 20.76 7.00 -11.34
CA VAL A 159 20.15 6.98 -10.00
C VAL A 159 18.89 7.85 -9.98
N LYS A 160 17.79 7.28 -9.50
CA LYS A 160 16.50 7.95 -9.36
C LYS A 160 15.91 7.70 -7.98
N VAL A 161 15.28 8.72 -7.41
CA VAL A 161 14.47 8.58 -6.20
C VAL A 161 13.04 8.31 -6.62
N VAL A 162 12.44 7.27 -6.05
CA VAL A 162 11.08 6.82 -6.37
C VAL A 162 10.25 6.69 -5.10
N GLY A 163 8.94 6.89 -5.21
CA GLY A 163 8.05 6.71 -4.08
C GLY A 163 6.60 6.95 -4.45
N LYS A 164 5.75 6.85 -3.42
CA LYS A 164 4.32 7.10 -3.47
C LYS A 164 4.01 8.10 -2.36
N ILE A 165 3.30 9.17 -2.70
CA ILE A 165 2.78 10.14 -1.73
C ILE A 165 1.40 9.64 -1.34
N ASP A 166 1.20 9.32 -0.06
CA ASP A 166 -0.05 8.70 0.40
C ASP A 166 -1.25 9.65 0.23
N LYS A 167 -1.18 10.86 0.79
CA LYS A 167 -2.24 11.87 0.66
C LYS A 167 -1.68 13.29 0.77
N MET A 168 -2.20 14.19 -0.05
CA MET A 168 -1.98 15.63 0.04
C MET A 168 -3.33 16.32 0.30
N ILE A 169 -3.40 17.03 1.43
CA ILE A 169 -4.55 17.81 1.91
C ILE A 169 -4.15 19.28 1.85
#